data_AF-A0A453RVG1-F1
#
_entry.id   AF-A0A453RVG1-F1
#
_cell.length_a   1.000
_cell.length_b   1.000
_cell.length_c   1.000
_cell.angle_alpha   90.00
_cell.angle_beta   90.00
_cell.angle_gamma   90.00
#
_symmetry.space_group_name_H-M   'P 1'
#
loop_
_entity.id
_entity.type
_entity.pdbx_description
1 polymer ?
#
loop_
_entity_poly.entity_id
_entity_poly.type
_entity_poly.pdbx_seq_one_letter_code
_entity_poly.pdbx_strand_id
1 'polypeptide(L)' 'TFHHIQKLLSKTNGKVVSDVMTSAPLVVRETTNLEDAARLLLVSKYRRLPVVDSSGK' A
#
# COMPACT_ATOMS: atom_id res chain seq x y z
N THR A 1 -19.09 7.34 18.81
CA THR A 1 -20.15 8.36 18.65
C THR A 1 -20.48 8.56 17.18
N PHE A 2 -21.76 8.79 16.86
CA PHE A 2 -22.30 8.99 15.50
C PHE A 2 -21.44 9.91 14.59
N HIS A 3 -20.91 11.00 15.14
CA HIS A 3 -20.04 11.95 14.44
C HIS A 3 -18.76 11.35 13.83
N HIS A 4 -18.16 10.32 14.45
CA HIS A 4 -16.97 9.66 13.89
C HIS A 4 -17.31 8.85 12.63
N ILE A 5 -18.48 8.21 12.60
CA ILE A 5 -18.93 7.41 11.46
C ILE A 5 -19.25 8.33 10.27
N GLN A 6 -19.98 9.44 10.49
CA GLN A 6 -20.22 10.45 9.44
C GLN A 6 -18.92 10.99 8.84
N LYS A 7 -17.91 11.28 9.68
CA LYS A 7 -16.60 11.77 9.24
C LYS A 7 -15.80 10.74 8.44
N LEU A 8 -16.01 9.44 8.68
CA LEU A 8 -15.37 8.38 7.89
C LEU A 8 -16.07 8.21 6.53
N LEU A 9 -17.41 8.22 6.52
CA LEU A 9 -18.20 8.09 5.29
C LEU A 9 -17.97 9.26 4.32
N SER A 10 -17.79 10.48 4.83
CA SER A 10 -17.49 11.66 4.00
C SER A 10 -16.06 11.67 3.43
N LYS A 11 -15.12 10.92 4.01
CA LYS A 11 -13.74 10.84 3.50
C LYS A 11 -13.60 9.94 2.29
N THR A 12 -14.40 8.88 2.22
CA THR A 12 -14.32 7.87 1.17
C THR A 12 -15.37 8.07 0.08
N ASN A 13 -16.31 9.02 0.22
CA ASN A 13 -17.40 9.28 -0.74
C ASN A 13 -18.13 7.98 -1.17
N GLY A 14 -18.30 7.03 -0.25
CA GLY A 14 -18.92 5.74 -0.54
C GLY A 14 -18.10 4.77 -1.39
N LYS A 15 -16.84 5.10 -1.73
CA LYS A 15 -15.94 4.19 -2.43
C LYS A 15 -15.53 3.00 -1.57
N VAL A 16 -15.49 1.82 -2.16
CA VAL A 16 -14.96 0.60 -1.54
C VAL A 16 -13.45 0.52 -1.73
N VAL A 17 -12.79 -0.35 -0.97
CA VAL A 17 -11.32 -0.54 -1.04
C VAL A 17 -10.87 -0.85 -2.47
N SER A 18 -11.62 -1.69 -3.19
CA SER A 18 -11.32 -2.06 -4.56
C SER A 18 -11.34 -0.87 -5.54
N ASP A 19 -12.05 0.21 -5.23
CA ASP A 19 -12.13 1.41 -6.09
C ASP A 19 -10.89 2.30 -5.97
N VAL A 20 -10.10 2.14 -4.90
CA VAL A 20 -8.99 3.03 -4.55
C VAL A 20 -7.65 2.31 -4.38
N MET A 21 -7.66 0.98 -4.32
CA MET A 21 -6.45 0.19 -4.17
C MET A 21 -5.63 0.13 -5.47
N THR A 22 -4.31 0.00 -5.35
CA THR A 22 -3.44 -0.37 -6.46
C THR A 22 -3.46 -1.89 -6.61
N SER A 23 -4.05 -2.40 -7.70
CA SER A 23 -4.25 -3.86 -7.90
C SER A 23 -2.95 -4.65 -8.03
N ALA A 24 -1.90 -4.05 -8.60
CA ALA A 24 -0.57 -4.66 -8.73
C ALA A 24 0.48 -3.70 -8.16
N PRO A 25 0.70 -3.69 -6.84
CA PRO A 25 1.67 -2.79 -6.23
C PRO A 25 3.11 -3.17 -6.63
N LEU A 26 4.02 -2.20 -6.54
CA LEU A 26 5.45 -2.49 -6.59
C LEU A 26 5.83 -3.27 -5.32
N VAL A 27 6.40 -4.46 -5.49
CA VAL A 27 6.79 -5.36 -4.39
C VAL A 27 8.27 -5.70 -4.46
N VAL A 28 8.83 -6.15 -3.34
CA VAL A 28 10.19 -6.73 -3.25
C VAL A 28 10.12 -8.16 -2.73
N ARG A 29 11.15 -8.96 -2.95
CA ARG A 29 11.24 -10.31 -2.37
C ARG A 29 11.82 -10.22 -0.97
N GLU A 30 11.54 -11.21 -0.13
CA GLU A 30 12.18 -11.36 1.18
C GLU A 30 13.71 -11.49 1.11
N THR A 31 14.24 -11.91 -0.06
CA THR A 31 15.66 -12.01 -0.35
C THR A 31 16.26 -10.73 -0.96
N THR A 32 15.45 -9.71 -1.25
CA THR A 32 15.94 -8.44 -1.80
C THR A 32 16.83 -7.73 -0.77
N ASN A 33 18.00 -7.26 -1.21
CA ASN A 33 18.92 -6.52 -0.35
C ASN A 33 18.26 -5.21 0.15
N LEU A 34 18.54 -4.87 1.40
CA LEU A 34 18.11 -3.63 2.04
C LEU A 34 18.47 -2.37 1.22
N GLU A 35 19.65 -2.31 0.61
CA GLU A 35 20.05 -1.15 -0.20
C GLU A 35 19.16 -0.96 -1.42
N ASP A 36 18.85 -2.05 -2.13
CA ASP A 36 17.96 -2.02 -3.29
C ASP A 36 16.53 -1.66 -2.89
N ALA A 37 16.03 -2.22 -1.79
CA ALA A 37 14.73 -1.86 -1.24
C ALA A 37 14.65 -0.36 -0.84
N ALA A 38 15.71 0.16 -0.21
CA ALA A 38 15.80 1.57 0.16
C ALA A 38 15.84 2.48 -1.07
N ARG A 39 16.62 2.11 -2.10
CA ARG A 39 16.65 2.83 -3.38
C ARG A 39 15.27 2.86 -4.03
N LEU A 40 14.55 1.74 -4.04
CA LEU A 40 13.19 1.68 -4.59
C LEU A 40 12.22 2.62 -3.86
N LEU A 41 12.29 2.72 -2.52
CA LEU A 41 11.48 3.67 -1.76
C LEU A 41 11.76 5.13 -2.16
N LEU A 42 13.04 5.50 -2.29
CA LEU A 42 13.46 6.86 -2.65
C LEU A 42 13.01 7.26 -4.06
N VAL A 43 13.16 6.35 -5.03
CA VAL A 43 12.86 6.63 -6.45
C VAL A 43 11.36 6.57 -6.73
N SER A 44 10.65 5.60 -6.16
CA SER A 44 9.21 5.38 -6.43
C SER A 44 8.29 6.38 -5.73
N LYS A 45 8.80 7.16 -4.76
CA LYS A 45 8.02 8.04 -3.87
C LYS A 45 7.00 7.29 -2.99
N TYR A 46 7.05 5.95 -2.96
CA TYR A 46 6.26 5.18 -2.02
C TYR A 46 6.90 5.20 -0.63
N ARG A 47 6.06 5.33 0.40
CA ARG A 47 6.52 5.31 1.80
C ARG A 47 6.73 3.89 2.35
N ARG A 48 6.24 2.88 1.63
CA ARG A 48 6.23 1.46 2.02
C ARG A 48 6.35 0.60 0.78
N LEU A 49 7.02 -0.54 0.91
CA LEU A 49 7.07 -1.61 -0.08
C LEU A 49 6.56 -2.89 0.56
N PRO A 50 5.53 -3.56 -0.01
CA PRO A 50 5.19 -4.91 0.38
C PRO A 50 6.36 -5.86 0.07
N VAL A 51 6.67 -6.72 1.03
CA VAL A 51 7.66 -7.80 0.88
C VAL A 51 6.88 -9.08 0.68
N VAL A 52 7.17 -9.83 -0.40
CA VAL A 52 6.46 -11.06 -0.73
C VAL A 52 7.40 -12.26 -0.89
N ASP A 53 6.92 -13.44 -0.51
CA ASP A 53 7.58 -14.73 -0.75
C ASP A 53 7.43 -15.17 -2.23
N SER A 54 7.94 -16.36 -2.59
CA SER A 54 7.86 -16.91 -3.95
C SER A 54 6.42 -17.14 -4.45
N SER A 55 5.48 -17.42 -3.55
CA SER A 55 4.05 -17.59 -3.82
C SER A 55 3.28 -16.27 -3.93
N GLY A 56 3.92 -15.15 -3.62
CA GLY A 56 3.31 -13.82 -3.65
C GLY A 56 2.56 -13.47 -2.36
N LYS A 57 2.81 -14.20 -1.28
CA LYS A 57 2.26 -13.91 0.06
C LYS A 57 3.13 -12.93 0.82
#